data_AF-B3EDJ5-F1
#
_entry.id   AF-B3EDJ5-F1
#
_cell.length_a   1.000
_cell.length_b   1.000
_cell.length_c   1.000
_cell.angle_alpha   90.00
_cell.angle_beta   90.00
_cell.angle_gamma   90.00
#
_symmetry.space_group_name_H-M   'P 1'
#
loop_
_entity.id
_entity.type
_entity.pdbx_description
1 polymer ?
#
loop_
_entity_poly.entity_id
_entity_poly.type
_entity_poly.pdbx_seq_one_letter_code
_entity_poly.pdbx_strand_id
1 'polypeptide(L)'
;MTKHQLISLLLKEWIKLRKGIWILPLLLCYAAGDTFLTLYSLQREYGAFGLWEGVVFKQLRFFDKYMLLVVCSVTIGFLQAWPESRGRRLRLLFHTPLNPVYIVSVMLVTGLSLLLLLNATAFALLSATMQYFHFPADIMVPVLLTVLPWSILGIAAYFAAVAFFCSGSISVRFLTIAGFYPLWKLLGEMSAYGLFRYSFGVYSIVSAQYVFMALYPYFLYGKA
;
A
#
# COMPACT_ATOMS: atom_id res chain seq x y z
N MET A 1 -6.83 -27.48 7.76
CA MET A 1 -7.97 -26.61 7.40
C MET A 1 -8.68 -27.25 6.22
N THR A 2 -9.99 -27.50 6.31
CA THR A 2 -10.74 -28.06 5.17
C THR A 2 -11.01 -26.96 4.13
N LYS A 3 -11.17 -27.31 2.85
CA LYS A 3 -11.44 -26.33 1.77
C LYS A 3 -12.63 -25.41 2.08
N HIS A 4 -13.67 -25.95 2.73
CA HIS A 4 -14.85 -25.19 3.13
C HIS A 4 -14.56 -24.11 4.19
N GLN A 5 -13.63 -24.36 5.12
CA GLN A 5 -13.22 -23.37 6.14
C GLN A 5 -12.47 -22.20 5.50
N LEU A 6 -11.61 -22.46 4.52
CA LEU A 6 -10.91 -21.43 3.74
C LEU A 6 -11.90 -20.51 3.01
N ILE A 7 -12.86 -21.11 2.27
CA ILE A 7 -13.85 -20.36 1.51
C ILE A 7 -14.70 -19.49 2.44
N SER A 8 -15.12 -20.03 3.58
CA SER A 8 -15.89 -19.28 4.58
C SER A 8 -15.11 -18.07 5.13
N LEU A 9 -13.82 -18.23 5.44
CA LEU A 9 -12.97 -17.13 5.89
C LEU A 9 -12.77 -16.07 4.79
N LEU A 10 -12.53 -16.48 3.55
CA LEU A 10 -12.40 -15.53 2.43
C LEU A 10 -13.70 -14.75 2.18
N LEU A 11 -14.85 -15.42 2.26
CA LEU A 11 -16.15 -14.77 2.10
C LEU A 11 -16.42 -13.76 3.21
N LYS A 12 -16.00 -14.08 4.44
CA LYS A 12 -16.05 -13.15 5.58
C LYS A 12 -15.21 -11.89 5.31
N GLU A 13 -13.98 -12.04 4.82
CA GLU A 13 -13.12 -10.90 4.49
C GLU A 13 -13.69 -10.06 3.34
N TRP A 14 -14.26 -10.71 2.32
CA TRP A 14 -14.94 -10.01 1.22
C TRP A 14 -16.10 -9.13 1.70
N ILE A 15 -16.93 -9.63 2.63
CA ILE A 15 -18.05 -8.87 3.18
C ILE A 15 -17.57 -7.61 3.91
N LYS A 16 -16.43 -7.67 4.62
CA LYS A 16 -15.83 -6.49 5.27
C LYS A 16 -15.37 -5.45 4.25
N LEU A 17 -14.69 -5.91 3.19
CA LEU A 17 -14.08 -5.04 2.20
C LEU A 17 -15.07 -4.45 1.19
N ARG A 18 -16.17 -5.14 0.88
CA ARG A 18 -17.09 -4.82 -0.23
C ARG A 18 -17.52 -3.34 -0.32
N LYS A 19 -17.80 -2.69 0.81
CA LYS A 19 -18.28 -1.29 0.79
C LYS A 19 -17.16 -0.28 0.60
N GLY A 20 -16.00 -0.52 1.23
CA GLY A 20 -14.87 0.40 1.17
C GLY A 20 -13.96 0.19 -0.04
N ILE A 21 -14.08 -0.94 -0.74
CA ILE A 21 -13.23 -1.27 -1.90
C ILE A 21 -13.38 -0.27 -3.05
N TRP A 22 -14.54 0.39 -3.18
CA TRP A 22 -14.84 1.36 -4.24
C TRP A 22 -14.02 2.66 -4.15
N ILE A 23 -13.51 3.00 -2.97
CA ILE A 23 -12.66 4.18 -2.77
C ILE A 23 -11.29 3.97 -3.44
N LEU A 24 -10.78 2.73 -3.46
CA LEU A 24 -9.46 2.38 -3.99
C LEU A 24 -9.32 2.67 -5.50
N PRO A 25 -10.20 2.17 -6.40
CA PRO A 25 -10.10 2.47 -7.82
C PRO A 25 -10.37 3.96 -8.10
N LEU A 26 -11.19 4.63 -7.29
CA LEU A 26 -11.44 6.07 -7.46
C LEU A 26 -10.15 6.88 -7.23
N LEU A 27 -9.45 6.62 -6.12
CA LEU A 27 -8.16 7.28 -5.84
C LEU A 27 -7.11 6.95 -6.90
N LEU A 28 -7.11 5.71 -7.41
CA LEU A 28 -6.20 5.31 -8.46
C LEU A 28 -6.49 6.01 -9.79
N CYS A 29 -7.77 6.09 -10.18
CA CYS A 29 -8.21 6.83 -11.36
C CYS A 29 -7.87 8.32 -11.25
N TYR A 30 -8.03 8.92 -10.06
CA TYR A 30 -7.61 10.29 -9.81
C TYR A 30 -6.10 10.47 -10.02
N ALA A 31 -5.27 9.59 -9.45
CA ALA A 31 -3.83 9.65 -9.64
C ALA A 31 -3.44 9.50 -11.11
N ALA A 32 -3.95 8.48 -11.79
CA ALA A 32 -3.67 8.26 -13.22
C ALA A 32 -4.17 9.42 -14.10
N GLY A 33 -5.38 9.93 -13.83
CA GLY A 33 -5.96 11.06 -14.54
C GLY A 33 -5.14 12.35 -14.38
N ASP A 34 -4.68 12.65 -13.17
CA ASP A 34 -3.82 13.80 -12.89
C ASP A 34 -2.49 13.71 -13.68
N THR A 35 -1.87 12.53 -13.71
CA THR A 35 -0.64 12.32 -14.49
C THR A 35 -0.86 12.52 -15.98
N PHE A 36 -1.96 11.98 -16.52
CA PHE A 36 -2.31 12.10 -17.93
C PHE A 36 -2.60 13.54 -18.31
N LEU A 37 -3.39 14.25 -17.50
CA LEU A 37 -3.74 15.66 -17.75
C LEU A 37 -2.52 16.57 -17.65
N THR A 38 -1.60 16.30 -16.71
CA THR A 38 -0.36 17.07 -16.56
C THR A 38 0.56 16.90 -17.76
N LEU A 39 0.73 15.68 -18.26
CA LEU A 39 1.53 15.44 -19.46
C LEU A 39 0.85 16.03 -20.71
N TYR A 40 -0.48 15.91 -20.80
CA TYR A 40 -1.25 16.48 -21.90
C TYR A 40 -1.18 18.01 -21.95
N SER A 41 -1.28 18.69 -20.79
CA SER A 41 -1.18 20.15 -20.72
C SER A 41 0.21 20.62 -21.14
N LEU A 42 1.27 19.95 -20.67
CA LEU A 42 2.65 20.27 -21.03
C LEU A 42 2.93 20.06 -22.52
N GLN A 43 2.42 18.98 -23.10
CA GLN A 43 2.54 18.74 -24.54
C GLN A 43 1.84 19.83 -25.35
N ARG A 44 0.70 20.32 -24.87
CA ARG A 44 -0.08 21.37 -25.56
C ARG A 44 0.58 22.75 -25.46
N GLU A 45 1.19 23.05 -24.32
CA GLU A 45 1.80 24.36 -24.05
C GLU A 45 3.20 24.50 -24.68
N TYR A 46 4.05 23.47 -24.56
CA TYR A 46 5.46 23.53 -24.98
C TYR A 46 5.80 22.58 -26.14
N GLY A 47 4.81 21.87 -26.68
CA GLY A 47 5.02 20.86 -27.72
C GLY A 47 5.71 19.60 -27.21
N ALA A 48 6.02 18.68 -28.13
CA ALA A 48 6.70 17.42 -27.80
C ALA A 48 8.13 17.64 -27.27
N PHE A 49 8.84 18.65 -27.78
CA PHE A 49 10.20 18.96 -27.35
C PHE A 49 10.25 19.48 -25.90
N GLY A 50 9.36 20.41 -25.54
CA GLY A 50 9.31 20.94 -24.17
C GLY A 50 8.82 19.91 -23.14
N LEU A 51 7.94 18.99 -23.54
CA LEU A 51 7.57 17.84 -22.71
C LEU A 51 8.78 16.94 -22.42
N TRP A 52 9.58 16.63 -23.44
CA TRP A 52 10.80 15.85 -23.27
C TRP A 52 11.82 16.57 -22.37
N GLU A 53 12.04 17.86 -22.59
CA GLU A 53 12.94 18.69 -21.77
C GLU A 53 12.50 18.72 -20.29
N GLY A 54 11.20 18.88 -20.04
CA GLY A 54 10.62 18.93 -18.71
C GLY A 54 10.76 17.61 -17.94
N VAL A 55 10.52 16.48 -18.61
CA VAL A 55 10.61 15.16 -17.98
C VAL A 55 12.06 14.72 -17.79
N VAL A 56 12.92 14.90 -18.79
CA VAL A 56 14.30 14.39 -18.75
C VAL A 56 15.21 15.30 -17.95
N PHE A 57 15.26 16.59 -18.27
CA PHE A 57 16.23 17.50 -17.65
C PHE A 57 15.70 18.12 -16.37
N LYS A 58 14.42 18.51 -16.34
CA LYS A 58 13.81 19.15 -15.17
C LYS A 58 13.22 18.16 -14.16
N GLN A 59 13.25 16.86 -14.48
CA GLN A 59 12.81 15.77 -13.60
C GLN A 59 11.39 16.04 -13.04
N LEU A 60 10.50 16.51 -13.92
CA LEU A 60 9.17 16.94 -13.51
C LEU A 60 8.39 15.81 -12.83
N ARG A 61 7.88 16.04 -11.63
CA ARG A 61 7.18 15.01 -10.84
C ARG A 61 5.71 14.87 -11.21
N PHE A 62 5.42 14.56 -12.47
CA PHE A 62 4.04 14.37 -12.95
C PHE A 62 3.30 13.21 -12.27
N PHE A 63 4.01 12.30 -11.61
CA PHE A 63 3.45 11.11 -10.96
C PHE A 63 3.29 11.25 -9.44
N ASP A 64 3.42 12.46 -8.88
CA ASP A 64 3.35 12.71 -7.43
C ASP A 64 2.05 12.18 -6.78
N LYS A 65 0.94 12.16 -7.50
CA LYS A 65 -0.34 11.66 -6.98
C LYS A 65 -0.37 10.14 -6.75
N TYR A 66 0.58 9.37 -7.30
CA TYR A 66 0.68 7.94 -7.01
C TYR A 66 1.03 7.65 -5.54
N MET A 67 1.50 8.66 -4.78
CA MET A 67 1.64 8.59 -3.32
C MET A 67 0.31 8.24 -2.60
N LEU A 68 -0.84 8.50 -3.24
CA LEU A 68 -2.16 8.08 -2.74
C LEU A 68 -2.29 6.56 -2.57
N LEU A 69 -1.42 5.75 -3.18
CA LEU A 69 -1.32 4.30 -2.90
C LEU A 69 -1.11 3.99 -1.42
N VAL A 70 -0.38 4.85 -0.70
CA VAL A 70 -0.19 4.69 0.75
C VAL A 70 -1.52 4.91 1.49
N VAL A 71 -2.30 5.91 1.09
CA VAL A 71 -3.63 6.18 1.66
C VAL A 71 -4.60 5.02 1.39
N CYS A 72 -4.59 4.48 0.17
CA CYS A 72 -5.33 3.26 -0.18
C CYS A 72 -4.94 2.10 0.75
N SER A 73 -3.65 1.97 1.06
CA SER A 73 -3.15 0.88 1.90
C SER A 73 -3.60 0.99 3.36
N VAL A 74 -3.56 2.20 3.92
CA VAL A 74 -4.11 2.48 5.26
C VAL A 74 -5.62 2.20 5.28
N THR A 75 -6.33 2.56 4.21
CA THR A 75 -7.78 2.35 4.10
C THR A 75 -8.13 0.86 4.11
N ILE A 76 -7.39 0.02 3.37
CA ILE A 76 -7.57 -1.44 3.40
C ILE A 76 -7.33 -1.99 4.81
N GLY A 77 -6.22 -1.57 5.46
CA GLY A 77 -5.89 -2.01 6.82
C GLY A 77 -6.98 -1.62 7.83
N PHE A 78 -7.50 -0.40 7.73
CA PHE A 78 -8.62 0.08 8.54
C PHE A 78 -9.90 -0.75 8.32
N LEU A 79 -10.31 -0.96 7.06
CA LEU A 79 -11.54 -1.70 6.74
C LEU A 79 -11.51 -3.15 7.23
N GLN A 80 -10.33 -3.79 7.23
CA GLN A 80 -10.17 -5.14 7.76
C GLN A 80 -10.11 -5.15 9.29
N ALA A 81 -9.35 -4.26 9.92
CA ALA A 81 -9.08 -4.29 11.36
C ALA A 81 -10.19 -3.68 12.23
N TRP A 82 -10.90 -2.67 11.72
CA TRP A 82 -11.99 -1.98 12.43
C TRP A 82 -13.12 -2.91 12.91
N PRO A 83 -13.72 -3.77 12.06
CA PRO A 83 -14.81 -4.66 12.49
C PRO A 83 -14.35 -5.74 13.49
N GLU A 84 -13.06 -6.08 13.53
CA GLU A 84 -12.49 -7.04 14.47
C GLU A 84 -12.21 -6.42 15.84
N SER A 85 -11.80 -5.16 15.83
CA SER A 85 -11.45 -4.39 17.03
C SER A 85 -12.68 -3.97 17.84
N ARG A 86 -13.88 -3.95 17.23
CA ARG A 86 -15.14 -3.62 17.93
C ARG A 86 -15.74 -4.81 18.69
N GLY A 87 -16.21 -4.55 19.90
CA GLY A 87 -17.13 -5.42 20.64
C GLY A 87 -16.53 -6.71 21.20
N ARG A 88 -15.26 -6.72 21.63
CA ARG A 88 -14.53 -7.91 22.14
C ARG A 88 -14.52 -9.11 21.18
N ARG A 89 -14.78 -8.89 19.88
CA ARG A 89 -14.83 -9.94 18.87
C ARG A 89 -13.48 -10.63 18.67
N LEU A 90 -12.38 -9.90 18.83
CA LEU A 90 -11.04 -10.49 18.92
C LEU A 90 -10.98 -11.58 20.00
N ARG A 91 -11.40 -11.30 21.24
CA ARG A 91 -11.42 -12.28 22.34
C ARG A 91 -12.32 -13.48 22.01
N LEU A 92 -13.48 -13.26 21.39
CA LEU A 92 -14.38 -14.34 20.96
C LEU A 92 -13.79 -15.20 19.83
N LEU A 93 -12.98 -14.61 18.94
CA LEU A 93 -12.30 -15.31 17.86
C LEU A 93 -11.34 -16.38 18.41
N PHE A 94 -10.69 -16.10 19.54
CA PHE A 94 -9.76 -17.03 20.20
C PHE A 94 -10.44 -18.25 20.83
N HIS A 95 -11.75 -18.19 21.09
CA HIS A 95 -12.51 -19.33 21.60
C HIS A 95 -13.01 -20.28 20.50
N THR A 96 -12.80 -19.95 19.23
CA THR A 96 -13.17 -20.85 18.13
C THR A 96 -12.20 -22.03 18.05
N PRO A 97 -12.64 -23.22 17.58
CA PRO A 97 -11.80 -24.42 17.47
C PRO A 97 -10.70 -24.31 16.38
N LEU A 98 -10.54 -23.14 15.77
CA LEU A 98 -9.55 -22.85 14.75
C LEU A 98 -8.37 -22.11 15.39
N ASN A 99 -7.15 -22.52 15.05
CA ASN A 99 -5.96 -21.85 15.57
C ASN A 99 -5.97 -20.36 15.13
N PRO A 100 -5.92 -19.41 16.07
CA PRO A 100 -6.03 -17.97 15.81
C PRO A 100 -5.01 -17.45 14.81
N VAL A 101 -3.80 -18.01 14.81
CA VAL A 101 -2.73 -17.61 13.89
C VAL A 101 -3.16 -17.78 12.43
N TYR A 102 -3.91 -18.84 12.11
CA TYR A 102 -4.37 -19.05 10.74
C TYR A 102 -5.44 -18.06 10.31
N ILE A 103 -6.38 -17.71 11.21
CA ILE A 103 -7.44 -16.74 10.89
C ILE A 103 -6.81 -15.38 10.55
N VAL A 104 -5.85 -14.95 11.38
CA VAL A 104 -5.11 -13.70 11.18
C VAL A 104 -4.27 -13.75 9.92
N SER A 105 -3.59 -14.87 9.67
CA SER A 105 -2.78 -15.04 8.46
C SER A 105 -3.63 -14.92 7.19
N VAL A 106 -4.84 -15.49 7.17
CA VAL A 106 -5.76 -15.35 6.02
C VAL A 106 -6.21 -13.89 5.84
N MET A 107 -6.51 -13.17 6.92
CA MET A 107 -6.83 -11.74 6.87
C MET A 107 -5.66 -10.91 6.30
N LEU A 108 -4.44 -11.15 6.79
CA LEU A 108 -3.25 -10.43 6.32
C LEU A 108 -2.93 -10.74 4.85
N VAL A 109 -3.00 -12.01 4.45
CA VAL A 109 -2.74 -12.43 3.07
C VAL A 109 -3.78 -11.88 2.10
N THR A 110 -5.05 -11.80 2.50
CA THR A 110 -6.11 -11.22 1.65
C THR A 110 -5.97 -9.71 1.50
N GLY A 111 -5.54 -8.98 2.54
CA GLY A 111 -5.25 -7.55 2.40
C GLY A 111 -4.00 -7.30 1.56
N LEU A 112 -2.95 -8.09 1.77
CA LEU A 112 -1.73 -8.03 0.98
C LEU A 112 -1.96 -8.36 -0.51
N SER A 113 -2.77 -9.36 -0.82
CA SER A 113 -3.07 -9.70 -2.22
C SER A 113 -3.83 -8.58 -2.93
N LEU A 114 -4.79 -7.94 -2.25
CA LEU A 114 -5.50 -6.78 -2.78
C LEU A 114 -4.54 -5.59 -3.02
N LEU A 115 -3.59 -5.37 -2.11
CA LEU A 115 -2.55 -4.36 -2.26
C LEU A 115 -1.62 -4.62 -3.42
N LEU A 116 -1.18 -5.86 -3.62
CA LEU A 116 -0.33 -6.23 -4.74
C LEU A 116 -1.06 -6.02 -6.07
N LEU A 117 -2.35 -6.38 -6.13
CA LEU A 117 -3.19 -6.09 -7.30
C LEU A 117 -3.31 -4.59 -7.55
N LEU A 118 -3.55 -3.78 -6.51
CA LEU A 118 -3.65 -2.33 -6.63
C LEU A 118 -2.32 -1.69 -7.10
N ASN A 119 -1.19 -2.17 -6.59
CA ASN A 119 0.11 -1.71 -7.05
C ASN A 119 0.36 -2.13 -8.51
N ALA A 120 0.05 -3.37 -8.87
CA ALA A 120 0.21 -3.85 -10.24
C ALA A 120 -0.63 -3.03 -11.23
N THR A 121 -1.89 -2.70 -10.89
CA THR A 121 -2.73 -1.84 -11.73
C THR A 121 -2.19 -0.41 -11.79
N ALA A 122 -1.65 0.11 -10.69
CA ALA A 122 -1.02 1.43 -10.66
C ALA A 122 0.20 1.53 -11.59
N PHE A 123 1.12 0.56 -11.51
CA PHE A 123 2.27 0.48 -12.41
C PHE A 123 1.85 0.29 -13.86
N ALA A 124 0.84 -0.54 -14.12
CA ALA A 124 0.29 -0.74 -15.46
C ALA A 124 -0.26 0.57 -16.03
N LEU A 125 -1.08 1.30 -15.26
CA LEU A 125 -1.62 2.60 -15.69
C LEU A 125 -0.53 3.62 -15.96
N LEU A 126 0.45 3.75 -15.05
CA LEU A 126 1.56 4.69 -15.25
C LEU A 126 2.37 4.35 -16.50
N SER A 127 2.66 3.06 -16.71
CA SER A 127 3.38 2.60 -17.91
C SER A 127 2.58 2.85 -19.19
N ALA A 128 1.26 2.64 -19.17
CA ALA A 128 0.37 2.88 -20.30
C ALA A 128 0.30 4.38 -20.63
N THR A 129 0.21 5.24 -19.61
CA THR A 129 0.27 6.69 -19.79
C THR A 129 1.59 7.12 -20.42
N MET A 130 2.73 6.61 -19.94
CA MET A 130 4.03 6.96 -20.53
C MET A 130 4.22 6.43 -21.95
N GLN A 131 3.67 5.25 -22.27
CA GLN A 131 3.67 4.70 -23.64
C GLN A 131 2.82 5.54 -24.59
N TYR A 132 1.68 6.06 -24.13
CA TYR A 132 0.82 6.94 -24.92
C TYR A 132 1.55 8.22 -25.38
N PHE A 133 2.39 8.78 -24.51
CA PHE A 133 3.24 9.93 -24.83
C PHE A 133 4.58 9.56 -25.50
N HIS A 134 4.74 8.31 -25.93
CA HIS A 134 5.93 7.81 -26.65
C HIS A 134 7.27 7.98 -25.91
N PHE A 135 7.28 7.88 -24.58
CA PHE A 135 8.54 7.89 -23.83
C PHE A 135 9.36 6.62 -24.08
N PRO A 136 10.70 6.72 -24.23
CA PRO A 136 11.59 5.57 -24.35
C PRO A 136 11.71 4.81 -23.02
N ALA A 137 12.03 3.52 -23.11
CA ALA A 137 12.17 2.63 -21.96
C ALA A 137 13.21 3.11 -20.94
N ASP A 138 14.28 3.77 -21.40
CA ASP A 138 15.34 4.33 -20.57
C ASP A 138 14.85 5.40 -19.58
N ILE A 139 13.73 6.07 -19.89
CA ILE A 139 13.07 7.04 -19.01
C ILE A 139 11.97 6.38 -18.19
N MET A 140 11.22 5.44 -18.79
CA MET A 140 10.14 4.74 -18.10
C MET A 140 10.63 3.96 -16.89
N VAL A 141 11.71 3.20 -17.03
CA VAL A 141 12.27 2.37 -15.95
C VAL A 141 12.64 3.20 -14.70
N PRO A 142 13.43 4.28 -14.79
CA PRO A 142 13.77 5.08 -13.61
C PRO A 142 12.55 5.75 -12.99
N VAL A 143 11.54 6.17 -13.77
CA VAL A 143 10.28 6.68 -13.22
C VAL A 143 9.52 5.60 -12.45
N LEU A 144 9.38 4.39 -13.00
CA LEU A 144 8.73 3.29 -12.28
C LEU A 144 9.48 2.92 -10.99
N LEU A 145 10.81 2.94 -11.03
CA LEU A 145 11.66 2.71 -9.84
C LEU A 145 11.47 3.76 -8.76
N THR A 146 11.02 4.97 -9.10
CA THR A 146 10.75 6.02 -8.11
C THR A 146 9.42 5.86 -7.39
N VAL A 147 8.44 5.25 -8.06
CA VAL A 147 7.14 4.95 -7.46
C VAL A 147 7.21 3.72 -6.55
N LEU A 148 8.17 2.81 -6.79
CA LEU A 148 8.37 1.59 -6.02
C LEU A 148 8.53 1.80 -4.50
N PRO A 149 9.35 2.76 -4.02
CA PRO A 149 9.38 3.14 -2.60
C PRO A 149 8.01 3.42 -1.99
N TRP A 150 7.09 4.07 -2.71
CA TRP A 150 5.73 4.32 -2.23
C TRP A 150 4.89 3.05 -2.15
N SER A 151 5.11 2.09 -3.05
CA SER A 151 4.50 0.76 -2.96
C SER A 151 4.95 0.02 -1.70
N ILE A 152 6.25 0.04 -1.39
CA ILE A 152 6.79 -0.57 -0.16
C ILE A 152 6.24 0.14 1.07
N LEU A 153 6.23 1.48 1.04
CA LEU A 153 5.69 2.29 2.12
C LEU A 153 4.20 2.01 2.33
N GLY A 154 3.43 1.76 1.26
CA GLY A 154 2.04 1.34 1.31
C GLY A 154 1.87 -0.02 2.00
N ILE A 155 2.69 -1.01 1.65
CA ILE A 155 2.69 -2.33 2.31
C ILE A 155 3.00 -2.17 3.81
N ALA A 156 4.02 -1.39 4.17
CA ALA A 156 4.34 -1.10 5.56
C ALA A 156 3.19 -0.39 6.29
N ALA A 157 2.56 0.59 5.63
CA ALA A 157 1.43 1.34 6.16
C ALA A 157 0.21 0.46 6.42
N TYR A 158 -0.04 -0.54 5.55
CA TYR A 158 -1.10 -1.52 5.76
C TYR A 158 -0.88 -2.33 7.04
N PHE A 159 0.31 -2.92 7.20
CA PHE A 159 0.62 -3.69 8.41
C PHE A 159 0.61 -2.81 9.67
N ALA A 160 1.12 -1.58 9.58
CA ALA A 160 1.06 -0.61 10.66
C ALA A 160 -0.39 -0.26 11.04
N ALA A 161 -1.28 -0.06 10.06
CA ALA A 161 -2.69 0.21 10.30
C ALA A 161 -3.37 -0.98 11.01
N VAL A 162 -3.15 -2.20 10.53
CA VAL A 162 -3.68 -3.42 11.19
C VAL A 162 -3.17 -3.53 12.62
N ALA A 163 -1.86 -3.37 12.85
CA ALA A 163 -1.26 -3.39 14.18
C ALA A 163 -1.85 -2.31 15.11
N PHE A 164 -2.04 -1.10 14.60
CA PHE A 164 -2.57 0.04 15.35
C PHE A 164 -4.02 -0.19 15.81
N PHE A 165 -4.90 -0.64 14.90
CA PHE A 165 -6.31 -0.86 15.22
C PHE A 165 -6.52 -2.10 16.10
N CYS A 166 -5.83 -3.20 15.80
CA CYS A 166 -6.00 -4.46 16.55
C CYS A 166 -5.30 -4.45 17.92
N SER A 167 -4.32 -3.58 18.14
CA SER A 167 -3.67 -3.47 19.46
C SER A 167 -4.59 -2.79 20.48
N GLY A 168 -4.80 -3.44 21.61
CA GLY A 168 -5.50 -2.86 22.77
C GLY A 168 -4.59 -2.00 23.66
N SER A 169 -3.27 -2.23 23.62
CA SER A 169 -2.30 -1.51 24.44
C SER A 169 -1.84 -0.21 23.77
N ILE A 170 -1.89 0.89 24.52
CA ILE A 170 -1.45 2.22 24.07
C ILE A 170 0.03 2.24 23.68
N SER A 171 0.90 1.49 24.39
CA SER A 171 2.34 1.46 24.12
C SER A 171 2.66 0.91 22.72
N VAL A 172 1.95 -0.13 22.28
CA VAL A 172 2.14 -0.70 20.93
C VAL A 172 1.69 0.28 19.86
N ARG A 173 0.56 0.98 20.06
CA ARG A 173 0.09 2.02 19.15
C ARG A 173 1.11 3.14 18.99
N PHE A 174 1.68 3.62 20.11
CA PHE A 174 2.72 4.64 20.06
C PHE A 174 3.96 4.13 19.29
N LEU A 175 4.41 2.90 19.57
CA LEU A 175 5.56 2.30 18.88
C LEU A 175 5.29 2.15 17.36
N THR A 176 4.07 1.76 16.94
CA THR A 176 3.73 1.66 15.52
C THR A 176 3.86 2.99 14.80
N ILE A 177 3.37 4.08 15.41
CA ILE A 177 3.41 5.43 14.84
C ILE A 177 4.84 5.96 14.85
N ALA A 178 5.53 5.85 15.98
CA ALA A 178 6.90 6.33 16.15
C ALA A 178 7.87 5.63 15.18
N GLY A 179 7.69 4.32 14.94
CA GLY A 179 8.48 3.60 13.94
C GLY A 179 8.11 3.96 12.50
N PHE A 180 6.83 4.26 12.22
CA PHE A 180 6.38 4.54 10.85
C PHE A 180 6.80 5.92 10.35
N TYR A 181 6.89 6.91 11.24
CA TYR A 181 7.33 8.26 10.90
C TYR A 181 8.69 8.34 10.17
N PRO A 182 9.79 7.72 10.66
CA PRO A 182 11.08 7.75 9.96
C PRO A 182 11.02 7.03 8.61
N LEU A 183 10.24 5.95 8.49
CA LEU A 183 10.03 5.27 7.20
C LEU A 183 9.29 6.15 6.19
N TRP A 184 8.27 6.87 6.64
CA TRP A 184 7.57 7.84 5.81
C TRP A 184 8.52 8.95 5.35
N LYS A 185 9.34 9.49 6.25
CA LYS A 185 10.33 10.52 5.89
C LYS A 185 11.33 10.01 4.87
N LEU A 186 11.79 8.78 5.04
CA LEU A 186 12.82 8.20 4.20
C LEU A 186 12.30 7.78 2.81
N LEU A 187 11.12 7.15 2.74
CA LEU A 187 10.55 6.60 1.49
C LEU A 187 9.58 7.57 0.80
N GLY A 188 9.04 8.53 1.54
CA GLY A 188 8.09 9.53 1.03
C GLY A 188 8.77 10.74 0.40
N GLU A 189 9.98 11.11 0.83
CA GLU A 189 10.72 12.23 0.23
C GLU A 189 11.38 11.79 -1.09
N MET A 190 10.89 12.34 -2.21
CA MET A 190 11.51 12.23 -3.52
C MET A 190 12.44 13.41 -3.79
N SER A 191 13.69 13.11 -4.16
CA SER A 191 14.66 14.12 -4.58
C SER A 191 15.09 14.01 -6.05
N ALA A 192 15.19 12.81 -6.64
CA ALA A 192 15.49 12.60 -8.06
C ALA A 192 15.08 11.19 -8.55
N TYR A 193 15.03 10.99 -9.88
CA TYR A 193 14.69 9.68 -10.43
C TYR A 193 15.74 8.61 -10.14
N GLY A 194 15.29 7.39 -9.82
CA GLY A 194 16.15 6.21 -9.68
C GLY A 194 17.09 6.15 -8.47
N LEU A 195 17.09 7.16 -7.59
CA LEU A 195 17.99 7.24 -6.41
C LEU A 195 17.91 6.00 -5.49
N PHE A 196 16.73 5.40 -5.39
CA PHE A 196 16.47 4.27 -4.48
C PHE A 196 16.91 2.91 -5.03
N ARG A 197 17.52 2.84 -6.23
CA ARG A 197 17.89 1.57 -6.90
C ARG A 197 18.81 0.68 -6.06
N TYR A 198 19.77 1.26 -5.33
CA TYR A 198 20.79 0.51 -4.58
C TYR A 198 20.38 0.19 -3.14
N SER A 199 19.50 0.98 -2.53
CA SER A 199 19.10 0.84 -1.12
C SER A 199 17.79 0.07 -0.93
N PHE A 200 17.21 -0.43 -2.02
CA PHE A 200 15.91 -1.11 -2.06
C PHE A 200 15.79 -2.30 -1.09
N GLY A 201 16.83 -3.15 -1.03
CA GLY A 201 16.83 -4.33 -0.18
C GLY A 201 16.74 -3.99 1.30
N VAL A 202 17.45 -2.93 1.72
CA VAL A 202 17.45 -2.47 3.12
C VAL A 202 16.05 -1.98 3.51
N TYR A 203 15.39 -1.20 2.66
CA TYR A 203 14.03 -0.70 2.95
C TYR A 203 12.99 -1.81 2.97
N SER A 204 13.13 -2.83 2.12
CA SER A 204 12.27 -4.02 2.16
C SER A 204 12.42 -4.76 3.50
N ILE A 205 13.64 -4.93 4.00
CA ILE A 205 13.91 -5.57 5.29
C ILE A 205 13.31 -4.75 6.44
N VAL A 206 13.51 -3.42 6.44
CA VAL A 206 12.94 -2.53 7.47
C VAL A 206 11.42 -2.52 7.41
N SER A 207 10.80 -2.63 6.23
CA SER A 207 9.34 -2.75 6.11
C SER A 207 8.80 -4.10 6.63
N ALA A 208 9.59 -5.17 6.52
CA ALA A 208 9.19 -6.51 6.96
C ALA A 208 8.98 -6.62 8.49
N GLN A 209 9.61 -5.75 9.29
CA GLN A 209 9.41 -5.73 10.75
C GLN A 209 7.94 -5.50 11.15
N TYR A 210 7.17 -4.80 10.30
CA TYR A 210 5.75 -4.52 10.57
C TYR A 210 4.87 -5.75 10.48
N VAL A 211 5.29 -6.80 9.78
CA VAL A 211 4.57 -8.08 9.75
C VAL A 211 4.54 -8.68 11.16
N PHE A 212 5.69 -8.72 11.84
CA PHE A 212 5.78 -9.19 13.21
C PHE A 212 4.96 -8.31 14.16
N MET A 213 4.98 -7.00 13.93
CA MET A 213 4.23 -6.06 14.74
C MET A 213 2.70 -6.20 14.57
N ALA A 214 2.22 -6.54 13.36
CA ALA A 214 0.82 -6.84 13.10
C ALA A 214 0.36 -8.15 13.76
N LEU A 215 1.26 -9.13 13.92
CA LEU A 215 0.96 -10.40 14.58
C LEU A 215 1.01 -10.31 16.12
N TYR A 216 1.76 -9.37 16.68
CA TYR A 216 1.97 -9.23 18.13
C TYR A 216 0.68 -9.14 18.97
N PRO A 217 -0.34 -8.33 18.61
CA PRO A 217 -1.60 -8.28 19.36
C PRO A 217 -2.25 -9.66 19.51
N TYR A 218 -2.13 -10.51 18.49
CA TYR A 218 -2.79 -11.80 18.46
C TYR A 218 -2.08 -12.85 19.33
N PHE A 219 -0.76 -12.74 19.53
CA PHE A 219 -0.03 -13.56 20.49
C PHE A 219 -0.34 -13.21 21.95
N LEU A 220 -0.58 -11.93 22.24
CA LEU A 220 -0.98 -11.46 23.57
C LEU A 220 -2.37 -11.98 23.97
N TYR A 221 -3.34 -11.93 23.06
CA TYR A 221 -4.70 -12.38 23.35
C TYR A 221 -4.87 -13.90 23.29
N GLY A 222 -3.99 -14.64 22.61
CA GLY A 222 -4.05 -16.11 22.57
C GLY A 222 -3.54 -16.82 23.83
N LYS A 223 -2.93 -16.09 24.78
CA LYS A 223 -2.47 -16.63 26.08
C LYS A 223 -3.45 -16.36 27.24
N ALA A 224 -4.54 -15.63 27.00
CA ALA A 224 -5.53 -15.22 28.00
C ALA A 224 -6.86 -15.95 27.81
#